data_AF-A0A7X8EWJ1-F1
#
_entry.id   AF-A0A7X8EWJ1-F1
#
_cell.length_a   1.000
_cell.length_b   1.000
_cell.length_c   1.000
_cell.angle_alpha   90.00
_cell.angle_beta   90.00
_cell.angle_gamma   90.00
#
_symmetry.space_group_name_H-M   'P 1'
#
loop_
_entity.id
_entity.type
_entity.pdbx_description
1 polymer ?
#
loop_
_entity_poly.entity_id
_entity_poly.type
_entity_poly.pdbx_seq_one_letter_code
_entity_poly.pdbx_strand_id
1 'polypeptide(L)'
;MKRVYRSIPMMMLLCACSVFGASVILNEYNAVDSQEYLGGGTAFADESGGRASDSFFGRVQGNGGDWFELVVITDHLDMRNWTLDIYTDGVLDETLMLTDHSIWSDLRSGTIITVSEDVPSDISYDPAGGDWWINVQANDNADGLYIEASNFPVDSSNWQLCIKNAAGTVIFGPAGEGISPESGVGKTEIFRLEANPSDLITPFSIDYDDGSELSTFGSPNQWGQQNFGGLRTLNPPFSTLTLLSPNGAEIFKSGRIVEVKWSHTGTVNKVNVEFSQDAGATWAAVYPPNVGNEGVYSWQVPQIDSDSCLIRISNAADSLVYDTSDSVFSVYQCNLAGDVSGDCVVNFEDFVLLASSWLQCANPYDPTCW
;
A
#
# COMPACT_ATOMS: atom_id res chain seq x y z
N MET A 1 10.25 -28.93 58.20
CA MET A 1 10.99 -29.17 56.94
C MET A 1 10.13 -28.67 55.79
N LYS A 2 10.33 -27.42 55.35
CA LYS A 2 9.64 -26.87 54.17
C LYS A 2 10.38 -27.35 52.92
N ARG A 3 9.68 -28.06 52.02
CA ARG A 3 10.21 -28.42 50.70
C ARG A 3 10.34 -27.15 49.86
N VAL A 4 11.57 -26.86 49.44
CA VAL A 4 11.88 -25.86 48.43
C VAL A 4 11.59 -26.50 47.08
N TYR A 5 10.56 -26.03 46.36
CA TYR A 5 10.43 -26.31 44.93
C TYR A 5 11.40 -25.36 44.21
N ARG A 6 12.48 -25.91 43.67
CA ARG A 6 13.30 -25.21 42.67
C ARG A 6 12.53 -25.28 41.36
N SER A 7 12.12 -24.12 40.85
CA SER A 7 11.70 -23.95 39.47
C SER A 7 12.83 -24.41 38.55
N ILE A 8 12.51 -25.32 37.64
CA ILE A 8 13.40 -25.74 36.56
C ILE A 8 13.25 -24.65 35.49
N PRO A 9 14.33 -23.99 35.03
CA PRO A 9 14.21 -23.06 33.91
C PRO A 9 13.82 -23.88 32.67
N MET A 10 12.66 -23.56 32.11
CA MET A 10 12.24 -24.08 30.82
C MET A 10 13.23 -23.54 29.79
N MET A 11 14.09 -24.42 29.29
CA MET A 11 15.09 -24.06 28.28
C MET A 11 14.35 -23.78 26.98
N MET A 12 14.04 -22.51 26.75
CA MET A 12 13.52 -21.98 25.50
C MET A 12 14.51 -22.36 24.41
N LEU A 13 14.04 -23.10 23.41
CA LEU A 13 14.85 -23.56 22.30
C LEU A 13 15.19 -22.34 21.45
N LEU A 14 16.33 -21.70 21.73
CA LEU A 14 16.91 -20.64 20.91
C LEU A 14 17.28 -21.24 19.55
N CYS A 15 16.32 -21.19 18.61
CA CYS A 15 16.60 -21.39 17.21
C CYS A 15 17.38 -20.15 16.77
N ALA A 16 18.71 -20.26 16.74
CA ALA A 16 19.59 -19.23 16.22
C ALA A 16 19.29 -19.07 14.72
N CYS A 17 18.39 -18.16 14.38
CA CYS A 17 18.16 -17.73 13.02
C CYS A 17 19.27 -16.74 12.64
N SER A 18 19.79 -16.93 11.44
CA SER A 18 20.86 -16.15 10.83
C SER A 18 20.59 -14.64 10.89
N VAL A 19 21.64 -13.88 11.22
CA VAL A 19 21.73 -12.42 11.27
C VAL A 19 21.50 -11.82 9.87
N PHE A 20 20.25 -11.72 9.46
CA PHE A 20 19.81 -10.75 8.45
C PHE A 20 19.01 -9.69 9.20
N GLY A 21 19.29 -8.42 8.90
CA GLY A 21 18.57 -7.30 9.52
C GLY A 21 17.07 -7.44 9.33
N ALA A 22 16.30 -7.13 10.37
CA ALA A 22 14.85 -7.28 10.35
C ALA A 22 14.23 -6.43 9.23
N SER A 23 13.31 -7.02 8.45
CA SER A 23 12.61 -6.26 7.40
C SER A 23 11.45 -5.42 7.94
N VAL A 24 10.94 -5.79 9.11
CA VAL A 24 9.89 -5.11 9.88
C VAL A 24 10.19 -5.32 11.35
N ILE A 25 9.92 -4.32 12.19
CA ILE A 25 10.14 -4.40 13.64
C ILE A 25 8.89 -3.96 14.40
N LEU A 26 8.76 -4.40 15.65
CA LEU A 26 7.79 -3.85 16.61
C LEU A 26 8.23 -2.42 16.99
N ASN A 27 7.29 -1.49 17.08
CA ASN A 27 7.59 -0.09 17.42
C ASN A 27 6.88 0.39 18.69
N GLU A 28 5.62 0.00 18.87
CA GLU A 28 4.79 0.40 20.00
C GLU A 28 3.68 -0.63 20.22
N TYR A 29 3.22 -0.83 21.46
CA TYR A 29 1.93 -1.51 21.69
C TYR A 29 1.27 -1.02 22.98
N ASN A 30 -0.05 -1.16 23.03
CA ASN A 30 -0.84 -0.71 24.17
C ASN A 30 -0.97 -1.79 25.24
N ALA A 31 -0.43 -1.52 26.44
CA ALA A 31 -0.61 -2.40 27.60
C ALA A 31 -1.67 -1.85 28.58
N VAL A 32 -2.34 -0.74 28.26
CA VAL A 32 -3.29 -0.09 29.16
C VAL A 32 -4.55 -0.95 29.28
N ASP A 33 -4.84 -1.42 30.49
CA ASP A 33 -6.04 -2.22 30.77
C ASP A 33 -7.31 -1.43 30.45
N SER A 34 -8.33 -2.14 29.94
CA SER A 34 -9.65 -1.61 29.60
C SER A 34 -10.30 -0.72 30.67
N GLN A 35 -9.93 -0.86 31.96
CA GLN A 35 -10.44 -0.10 33.09
C GLN A 35 -9.52 1.02 33.59
N GLU A 36 -8.33 1.12 33.02
CA GLU A 36 -7.30 2.09 33.41
C GLU A 36 -7.13 3.17 32.35
N TYR A 37 -6.34 4.18 32.68
CA TYR A 37 -5.90 5.20 31.74
C TYR A 37 -4.38 5.12 31.58
N LEU A 38 -3.86 5.58 30.45
CA LEU A 38 -2.42 5.82 30.27
C LEU A 38 -1.89 6.73 31.38
N GLY A 39 -0.81 6.33 32.04
CA GLY A 39 -0.24 6.99 33.23
C GLY A 39 -1.11 6.90 34.49
N GLY A 40 -2.09 5.98 34.52
CA GLY A 40 -3.03 5.77 35.61
C GLY A 40 -3.93 6.99 35.86
N GLY A 41 -4.51 7.11 37.06
CA GLY A 41 -5.28 8.30 37.46
C GLY A 41 -6.76 8.31 37.02
N THR A 42 -7.23 9.43 36.47
CA THR A 42 -8.66 9.65 36.15
C THR A 42 -8.83 10.23 34.75
N ALA A 43 -10.05 10.31 34.21
CA ALA A 43 -10.34 10.95 32.92
C ALA A 43 -9.76 12.38 32.71
N PHE A 44 -9.37 13.08 33.79
CA PHE A 44 -8.89 14.46 33.73
C PHE A 44 -7.39 14.65 33.94
N ALA A 45 -6.72 13.70 34.59
CA ALA A 45 -5.30 13.78 34.95
C ALA A 45 -4.70 12.38 35.21
N ASP A 46 -3.39 12.26 34.98
CA ASP A 46 -2.59 11.10 35.36
C ASP A 46 -2.35 11.02 36.89
N GLU A 47 -1.63 10.00 37.34
CA GLU A 47 -1.31 9.81 38.77
C GLU A 47 -0.43 10.90 39.37
N SER A 48 0.38 11.57 38.54
CA SER A 48 1.23 12.70 38.93
C SER A 48 0.49 14.04 38.95
N GLY A 49 -0.79 14.07 38.57
CA GLY A 49 -1.60 15.28 38.44
C GLY A 49 -1.31 16.09 37.17
N GLY A 50 -0.53 15.53 36.25
CA GLY A 50 -0.26 16.02 34.90
C GLY A 50 -1.25 15.49 33.88
N ARG A 51 -0.84 15.51 32.60
CA ARG A 51 -1.57 14.90 31.49
C ARG A 51 -0.66 13.92 30.74
N ALA A 52 -0.56 12.69 31.22
CA ALA A 52 -0.32 11.54 30.37
C ALA A 52 -1.39 11.53 29.28
N SER A 53 -0.96 11.57 28.02
CA SER A 53 -1.85 11.65 26.89
C SER A 53 -1.22 11.06 25.65
N ASP A 54 -2.04 10.31 24.94
CA ASP A 54 -1.80 9.88 23.58
C ASP A 54 -2.06 11.05 22.61
N SER A 55 -1.20 11.25 21.62
CA SER A 55 -1.39 12.36 20.66
C SER A 55 -2.58 12.18 19.71
N PHE A 56 -3.02 10.93 19.51
CA PHE A 56 -4.13 10.52 18.66
C PHE A 56 -5.42 10.34 19.48
N PHE A 57 -5.41 9.45 20.47
CA PHE A 57 -6.58 9.13 21.29
C PHE A 57 -6.83 10.17 22.39
N GLY A 58 -5.82 10.94 22.77
CA GLY A 58 -5.90 11.83 23.92
C GLY A 58 -5.89 11.06 25.23
N ARG A 59 -6.94 11.22 26.03
CA ARG A 59 -7.07 10.58 27.34
C ARG A 59 -8.34 9.76 27.40
N VAL A 60 -8.20 8.47 27.14
CA VAL A 60 -9.30 7.50 27.11
C VAL A 60 -8.94 6.27 27.95
N GLN A 61 -9.97 5.56 28.38
CA GLN A 61 -9.82 4.33 29.15
C GLN A 61 -9.35 3.19 28.22
N GLY A 62 -8.43 2.33 28.67
CA GLY A 62 -7.86 1.25 27.85
C GLY A 62 -6.95 1.68 26.69
N ASN A 63 -6.54 2.96 26.66
CA ASN A 63 -5.86 3.68 25.57
C ASN A 63 -6.00 3.11 24.14
N GLY A 64 -7.22 3.08 23.61
CA GLY A 64 -7.49 2.76 22.20
C GLY A 64 -7.89 1.31 21.91
N GLY A 65 -8.00 0.48 22.96
CA GLY A 65 -8.31 -0.94 22.84
C GLY A 65 -7.07 -1.75 22.49
N ASP A 66 -7.25 -2.90 21.86
CA ASP A 66 -6.15 -3.79 21.50
C ASP A 66 -5.48 -3.30 20.21
N TRP A 67 -4.22 -2.86 20.31
CA TRP A 67 -3.43 -2.43 19.16
C TRP A 67 -1.92 -2.53 19.36
N PHE A 68 -1.20 -2.68 18.25
CA PHE A 68 0.25 -2.59 18.17
C PHE A 68 0.69 -1.92 16.87
N GLU A 69 1.92 -1.44 16.87
CA GLU A 69 2.53 -0.67 15.79
C GLU A 69 3.82 -1.32 15.32
N LEU A 70 4.00 -1.37 14.01
CA LEU A 70 5.17 -1.89 13.33
C LEU A 70 5.84 -0.80 12.50
N VAL A 71 7.15 -0.93 12.30
CA VAL A 71 7.90 -0.10 11.35
C VAL A 71 8.53 -0.98 10.28
N VAL A 72 8.28 -0.62 9.01
CA VAL A 72 8.93 -1.23 7.84
C VAL A 72 10.37 -0.74 7.74
N ILE A 73 11.32 -1.66 7.66
CA ILE A 73 12.75 -1.35 7.59
C ILE A 73 13.29 -1.55 6.17
N THR A 74 12.84 -2.60 5.48
CA THR A 74 13.25 -2.87 4.10
C THR A 74 12.39 -2.06 3.13
N ASP A 75 13.04 -1.36 2.22
CA ASP A 75 12.36 -0.62 1.16
C ASP A 75 11.82 -1.57 0.09
N HIS A 76 10.67 -1.24 -0.51
CA HIS A 76 9.97 -2.11 -1.47
C HIS A 76 9.64 -3.50 -0.89
N LEU A 77 9.14 -3.55 0.34
CA LEU A 77 8.82 -4.79 1.03
C LEU A 77 7.44 -5.30 0.65
N ASP A 78 7.38 -6.56 0.23
CA ASP A 78 6.13 -7.31 0.02
C ASP A 78 5.78 -8.14 1.27
N MET A 79 4.68 -7.77 1.93
CA MET A 79 4.16 -8.40 3.14
C MET A 79 2.89 -9.25 2.92
N ARG A 80 2.49 -9.50 1.66
CA ARG A 80 1.30 -10.30 1.37
C ARG A 80 1.41 -11.72 1.94
N ASN A 81 0.34 -12.20 2.57
CA ASN A 81 0.27 -13.52 3.21
C ASN A 81 1.27 -13.73 4.36
N TRP A 82 1.80 -12.66 4.96
CA TRP A 82 2.57 -12.75 6.19
C TRP A 82 1.65 -12.97 7.38
N THR A 83 2.17 -13.59 8.44
CA THR A 83 1.41 -13.82 9.67
C THR A 83 2.03 -13.10 10.87
N LEU A 84 1.17 -12.68 11.78
CA LEU A 84 1.47 -11.99 13.02
C LEU A 84 0.95 -12.87 14.15
N ASP A 85 1.83 -13.67 14.74
CA ASP A 85 1.48 -14.58 15.83
C ASP A 85 1.60 -13.84 17.16
N ILE A 86 0.49 -13.79 17.89
CA ILE A 86 0.37 -13.12 19.18
C ILE A 86 0.41 -14.18 20.28
N TYR A 87 1.24 -13.93 21.29
CA TYR A 87 1.40 -14.80 22.44
C TYR A 87 1.17 -14.01 23.73
N THR A 88 0.52 -14.66 24.70
CA THR A 88 0.36 -14.17 26.07
C THR A 88 0.86 -15.25 27.01
N ASP A 89 1.73 -14.89 27.97
CA ASP A 89 2.41 -15.85 28.85
C ASP A 89 3.08 -17.04 28.11
N GLY A 90 3.56 -16.78 26.89
CA GLY A 90 4.21 -17.78 26.02
C GLY A 90 3.27 -18.81 25.38
N VAL A 91 1.96 -18.60 25.46
CA VAL A 91 0.93 -19.40 24.78
C VAL A 91 0.44 -18.63 23.55
N LEU A 92 0.34 -19.30 22.39
CA LEU A 92 -0.22 -18.68 21.18
C LEU A 92 -1.70 -18.38 21.44
N ASP A 93 -2.06 -17.11 21.34
CA ASP A 93 -3.42 -16.63 21.54
C ASP A 93 -4.14 -16.52 20.18
N GLU A 94 -3.56 -15.78 19.23
CA GLU A 94 -4.13 -15.56 17.90
C GLU A 94 -3.02 -15.46 16.81
N THR A 95 -3.38 -15.78 15.57
CA THR A 95 -2.56 -15.53 14.38
C THR A 95 -3.34 -14.63 13.43
N LEU A 96 -2.88 -13.39 13.27
CA LEU A 96 -3.42 -12.47 12.27
C LEU A 96 -2.71 -12.71 10.92
N MET A 97 -3.46 -12.78 9.82
CA MET A 97 -2.90 -13.00 8.48
C MET A 97 -3.12 -11.78 7.59
N LEU A 98 -2.03 -11.16 7.11
CA LEU A 98 -2.11 -10.13 6.09
C LEU A 98 -2.58 -10.77 4.77
N THR A 99 -3.55 -10.16 4.10
CA THR A 99 -4.13 -10.73 2.87
C THR A 99 -3.19 -10.58 1.66
N ASP A 100 -3.64 -11.01 0.49
CA ASP A 100 -2.96 -10.78 -0.79
C ASP A 100 -3.23 -9.40 -1.42
N HIS A 101 -3.90 -8.50 -0.67
CA HIS A 101 -4.24 -7.15 -1.12
C HIS A 101 -2.99 -6.35 -1.53
N SER A 102 -3.12 -5.52 -2.58
CA SER A 102 -1.99 -4.77 -3.17
C SER A 102 -1.40 -3.70 -2.25
N ILE A 103 -2.10 -3.31 -1.18
CA ILE A 103 -1.55 -2.38 -0.18
C ILE A 103 -0.27 -2.93 0.46
N TRP A 104 -0.15 -4.26 0.54
CA TRP A 104 1.01 -4.95 1.13
C TRP A 104 2.12 -5.28 0.14
N SER A 105 1.96 -5.00 -1.16
CA SER A 105 2.90 -5.52 -2.17
C SER A 105 4.18 -4.70 -2.35
N ASP A 106 4.19 -3.43 -1.92
CA ASP A 106 5.35 -2.55 -2.10
C ASP A 106 5.47 -1.48 -1.00
N LEU A 107 5.73 -1.91 0.23
CA LEU A 107 5.86 -1.00 1.36
C LEU A 107 7.22 -0.32 1.38
N ARG A 108 7.22 1.00 1.57
CA ARG A 108 8.41 1.83 1.68
C ARG A 108 9.06 1.72 3.06
N SER A 109 10.38 1.78 3.12
CA SER A 109 11.09 1.84 4.40
C SER A 109 10.70 3.10 5.18
N GLY A 110 10.43 2.93 6.47
CA GLY A 110 9.95 3.96 7.37
C GLY A 110 8.43 4.15 7.37
N THR A 111 7.69 3.27 6.70
CA THR A 111 6.22 3.14 6.86
C THR A 111 5.90 2.65 8.26
N ILE A 112 4.89 3.28 8.86
CA ILE A 112 4.31 2.87 10.14
C ILE A 112 3.02 2.09 9.82
N ILE A 113 2.90 0.89 10.37
CA ILE A 113 1.69 0.07 10.25
C ILE A 113 1.11 -0.11 11.64
N THR A 114 -0.12 0.35 11.85
CA THR A 114 -0.88 0.03 13.06
C THR A 114 -1.88 -1.07 12.75
N VAL A 115 -1.97 -2.04 13.65
CA VAL A 115 -3.02 -3.06 13.67
C VAL A 115 -3.84 -2.82 14.92
N SER A 116 -5.15 -2.59 14.77
CA SER A 116 -6.01 -2.23 15.89
C SER A 116 -7.40 -2.87 15.77
N GLU A 117 -8.03 -3.17 16.90
CA GLU A 117 -9.41 -3.63 16.90
C GLU A 117 -10.39 -2.47 16.60
N ASP A 118 -10.18 -1.31 17.22
CA ASP A 118 -11.21 -0.26 17.30
C ASP A 118 -11.07 0.89 16.30
N VAL A 119 -9.90 1.05 15.67
CA VAL A 119 -9.68 2.13 14.69
C VAL A 119 -10.01 1.60 13.29
N PRO A 120 -10.91 2.27 12.52
CA PRO A 120 -11.20 1.88 11.14
C PRO A 120 -9.95 1.88 10.27
N SER A 121 -9.89 0.97 9.30
CA SER A 121 -8.76 0.88 8.37
C SER A 121 -8.53 2.22 7.66
N ASP A 122 -7.28 2.68 7.70
CA ASP A 122 -6.78 3.80 6.92
C ASP A 122 -5.77 3.27 5.90
N ILE A 123 -6.15 3.37 4.63
CA ILE A 123 -5.40 2.87 3.48
C ILE A 123 -5.01 4.00 2.52
N SER A 124 -5.03 5.27 2.98
CA SER A 124 -4.62 6.42 2.17
C SER A 124 -3.12 6.50 1.85
N TYR A 125 -2.35 5.53 2.33
CA TYR A 125 -0.90 5.35 2.14
C TYR A 125 -0.35 5.96 0.85
N ASP A 126 0.36 7.08 1.01
CA ASP A 126 1.04 7.80 -0.06
C ASP A 126 2.36 8.41 0.45
N PRO A 127 3.45 7.62 0.50
CA PRO A 127 4.74 8.12 0.96
C PRO A 127 5.28 9.30 0.15
N ALA A 128 4.91 9.39 -1.13
CA ALA A 128 5.32 10.49 -2.01
C ALA A 128 4.58 11.79 -1.68
N GLY A 129 3.30 11.69 -1.32
CA GLY A 129 2.48 12.76 -0.76
C GLY A 129 2.77 13.09 0.71
N GLY A 130 3.58 12.27 1.38
CA GLY A 130 3.99 12.46 2.77
C GLY A 130 3.15 11.70 3.79
N ASP A 131 2.23 10.85 3.34
CA ASP A 131 1.49 9.92 4.19
C ASP A 131 2.24 8.57 4.30
N TRP A 132 2.82 8.32 5.47
CA TRP A 132 3.66 7.15 5.75
C TRP A 132 2.97 6.13 6.64
N TRP A 133 1.67 6.26 6.86
CA TRP A 133 0.93 5.48 7.82
C TRP A 133 -0.11 4.61 7.14
N ILE A 134 -0.27 3.40 7.66
CA ILE A 134 -1.36 2.49 7.35
C ILE A 134 -1.96 2.06 8.68
N ASN A 135 -3.28 2.13 8.81
CA ASN A 135 -3.99 1.42 9.87
C ASN A 135 -4.83 0.32 9.25
N VAL A 136 -4.80 -0.88 9.84
CA VAL A 136 -5.75 -1.94 9.49
C VAL A 136 -6.54 -2.35 10.70
N GLN A 137 -7.86 -2.37 10.52
CA GLN A 137 -8.78 -2.85 11.52
C GLN A 137 -8.80 -4.38 11.53
N ALA A 138 -8.50 -4.98 12.67
CA ALA A 138 -8.39 -6.43 12.86
C ALA A 138 -9.28 -6.85 14.02
N ASN A 139 -10.47 -7.38 13.74
CA ASN A 139 -11.40 -7.91 14.74
C ASN A 139 -12.44 -8.82 14.07
N ASP A 140 -13.26 -9.51 14.88
CA ASP A 140 -14.32 -10.45 14.42
C ASP A 140 -15.36 -9.82 13.46
N ASN A 141 -15.50 -8.51 13.49
CA ASN A 141 -16.49 -7.74 12.73
C ASN A 141 -15.88 -6.94 11.57
N ALA A 142 -14.56 -6.99 11.38
CA ALA A 142 -13.89 -6.36 10.25
C ALA A 142 -14.24 -7.07 8.94
N ASP A 143 -14.04 -6.41 7.80
CA ASP A 143 -14.35 -6.99 6.49
C ASP A 143 -13.34 -8.06 6.03
N GLY A 144 -12.21 -8.19 6.75
CA GLY A 144 -11.14 -9.13 6.43
C GLY A 144 -10.37 -8.79 5.15
N LEU A 145 -10.55 -7.59 4.58
CA LEU A 145 -10.00 -7.26 3.26
C LEU A 145 -8.48 -7.11 3.27
N TYR A 146 -7.94 -6.52 4.34
CA TYR A 146 -6.51 -6.24 4.47
C TYR A 146 -5.81 -7.19 5.44
N ILE A 147 -6.54 -7.68 6.43
CA ILE A 147 -6.05 -8.58 7.46
C ILE A 147 -7.19 -9.53 7.86
N GLU A 148 -6.93 -10.83 7.79
CA GLU A 148 -7.80 -11.86 8.33
C GLU A 148 -7.45 -12.04 9.80
N ALA A 149 -8.38 -11.71 10.69
CA ALA A 149 -8.17 -11.67 12.13
C ALA A 149 -9.48 -11.98 12.87
N SER A 150 -9.35 -12.63 14.03
CA SER A 150 -10.35 -12.53 15.10
C SER A 150 -9.99 -11.37 16.03
N ASN A 151 -10.81 -11.15 17.05
CA ASN A 151 -10.38 -10.33 18.19
C ASN A 151 -9.10 -10.89 18.83
N PHE A 152 -8.18 -10.03 19.23
CA PHE A 152 -6.86 -10.38 19.77
C PHE A 152 -6.51 -9.51 20.99
N PRO A 153 -5.88 -10.07 22.03
CA PRO A 153 -5.48 -9.29 23.19
C PRO A 153 -4.17 -8.53 22.92
N VAL A 154 -4.06 -7.34 23.49
CA VAL A 154 -2.80 -6.64 23.76
C VAL A 154 -2.85 -6.14 25.20
N ASP A 155 -1.94 -6.62 26.04
CA ASP A 155 -2.00 -6.36 27.48
C ASP A 155 -0.61 -6.35 28.14
N SER A 156 -0.62 -6.14 29.46
CA SER A 156 0.57 -6.16 30.32
C SER A 156 0.86 -7.55 30.91
N SER A 157 0.45 -8.64 30.24
CA SER A 157 0.57 -10.03 30.75
C SER A 157 1.56 -10.84 29.92
N ASN A 158 2.78 -10.34 29.77
CA ASN A 158 3.82 -10.93 28.92
C ASN A 158 3.37 -11.05 27.46
N TRP A 159 2.74 -10.00 26.92
CA TRP A 159 2.33 -9.94 25.53
C TRP A 159 3.55 -9.93 24.60
N GLN A 160 3.53 -10.80 23.58
CA GLN A 160 4.62 -10.99 22.63
C GLN A 160 4.12 -11.17 21.20
N LEU A 161 4.85 -10.60 20.25
CA LEU A 161 4.59 -10.69 18.82
C LEU A 161 5.70 -11.44 18.08
N CYS A 162 5.32 -12.34 17.17
CA CYS A 162 6.21 -12.99 16.22
C CYS A 162 5.72 -12.79 14.78
N ILE A 163 6.51 -12.10 13.98
CA ILE A 163 6.22 -11.76 12.58
C ILE A 163 6.87 -12.80 11.67
N LYS A 164 6.08 -13.43 10.81
CA LYS A 164 6.54 -14.46 9.87
C LYS A 164 6.18 -14.07 8.44
N ASN A 165 7.10 -14.33 7.52
CA ASN A 165 6.82 -14.15 6.09
C ASN A 165 5.87 -15.24 5.56
N ALA A 166 5.44 -15.11 4.30
CA ALA A 166 4.56 -16.07 3.63
C ALA A 166 5.11 -17.52 3.55
N ALA A 167 6.41 -17.73 3.77
CA ALA A 167 7.02 -19.06 3.84
C ALA A 167 7.05 -19.63 5.29
N GLY A 168 6.53 -18.89 6.26
CA GLY A 168 6.56 -19.22 7.69
C GLY A 168 7.90 -18.94 8.38
N THR A 169 8.83 -18.26 7.71
CA THR A 169 10.11 -17.86 8.31
C THR A 169 9.90 -16.67 9.23
N VAL A 170 10.38 -16.77 10.47
CA VAL A 170 10.37 -15.66 11.43
C VAL A 170 11.26 -14.53 10.90
N ILE A 171 10.66 -13.36 10.70
CA ILE A 171 11.33 -12.11 10.31
C ILE A 171 11.68 -11.27 11.53
N PHE A 172 10.78 -11.25 12.52
CA PHE A 172 11.01 -10.54 13.77
C PHE A 172 10.25 -11.22 14.90
N GLY A 173 10.87 -11.27 16.08
CA GLY A 173 10.25 -11.78 17.29
C GLY A 173 10.74 -13.17 17.74
N PRO A 174 10.18 -13.71 18.84
CA PRO A 174 9.18 -13.06 19.69
C PRO A 174 9.71 -11.74 20.27
N ALA A 175 8.92 -10.67 20.25
CA ALA A 175 9.26 -9.34 20.76
C ALA A 175 8.11 -8.82 21.63
N GLY A 176 8.40 -8.03 22.67
CA GLY A 176 7.41 -7.56 23.62
C GLY A 176 7.80 -7.87 25.07
N GLU A 177 6.81 -7.88 25.96
CA GLU A 177 7.07 -8.11 27.39
C GLU A 177 7.56 -9.55 27.66
N GLY A 178 8.52 -9.68 28.57
CA GLY A 178 9.12 -10.96 28.92
C GLY A 178 10.19 -11.43 27.93
N ILE A 179 10.39 -10.71 26.81
CA ILE A 179 11.54 -10.86 25.93
C ILE A 179 12.55 -9.73 26.17
N SER A 180 12.13 -8.49 25.91
CA SER A 180 12.92 -7.29 26.19
C SER A 180 12.00 -6.05 26.18
N PRO A 181 11.84 -5.36 27.32
CA PRO A 181 12.45 -5.69 28.61
C PRO A 181 11.89 -6.99 29.21
N GLU A 182 12.71 -7.69 30.00
CA GLU A 182 12.39 -9.01 30.55
C GLU A 182 11.24 -8.98 31.58
N SER A 183 10.89 -7.79 32.09
CA SER A 183 9.71 -7.54 32.93
C SER A 183 9.55 -6.03 33.11
N GLY A 184 8.33 -5.50 33.11
CA GLY A 184 8.12 -4.14 33.60
C GLY A 184 7.05 -3.32 32.92
N VAL A 185 6.32 -3.84 31.93
CA VAL A 185 5.22 -3.08 31.33
C VAL A 185 4.00 -3.23 32.23
N GLY A 186 3.52 -2.12 32.77
CA GLY A 186 2.36 -2.04 33.63
C GLY A 186 1.07 -1.82 32.85
N LYS A 187 -0.05 -2.16 33.48
CA LYS A 187 -1.41 -1.98 32.96
C LYS A 187 -1.87 -0.53 32.71
N THR A 188 -0.97 0.43 32.87
CA THR A 188 -1.18 1.88 32.67
C THR A 188 -0.14 2.46 31.72
N GLU A 189 0.66 1.62 31.08
CA GLU A 189 1.86 2.01 30.35
C GLU A 189 1.78 1.55 28.90
N ILE A 190 2.72 2.07 28.11
CA ILE A 190 2.90 1.74 26.71
C ILE A 190 4.31 1.20 26.56
N PHE A 191 4.42 0.06 25.89
CA PHE A 191 5.70 -0.43 25.44
C PHE A 191 6.06 0.28 24.14
N ARG A 192 7.29 0.76 24.02
CA ARG A 192 7.73 1.48 22.81
C ARG A 192 9.22 1.34 22.53
N LEU A 193 9.58 1.52 21.27
CA LEU A 193 10.96 1.66 20.84
C LEU A 193 11.47 3.09 21.07
N GLU A 194 12.48 3.22 21.92
CA GLU A 194 13.26 4.43 22.21
C GLU A 194 14.57 4.49 21.42
N ALA A 195 14.50 4.10 20.15
CA ALA A 195 15.59 4.24 19.20
C ALA A 195 15.06 4.58 17.80
N ASN A 196 15.95 5.10 16.96
CA ASN A 196 15.64 5.28 15.54
C ASN A 196 15.50 3.89 14.90
N PRO A 197 14.39 3.61 14.20
CA PRO A 197 14.17 2.34 13.53
C PRO A 197 15.29 2.05 12.54
N SER A 198 15.83 0.84 12.59
CA SER A 198 16.87 0.37 11.68
C SER A 198 16.92 -1.15 11.68
N ASP A 199 17.71 -1.69 10.74
CA ASP A 199 18.00 -3.11 10.61
C ASP A 199 18.87 -3.68 11.76
N LEU A 200 19.35 -2.81 12.64
CA LEU A 200 20.08 -3.14 13.87
C LEU A 200 19.14 -3.40 15.06
N ILE A 201 17.87 -2.99 14.98
CA ILE A 201 16.90 -3.27 16.03
C ILE A 201 16.53 -4.76 15.98
N THR A 202 16.61 -5.40 17.15
CA THR A 202 16.27 -6.80 17.33
C THR A 202 15.20 -6.93 18.41
N PRO A 203 14.53 -8.08 18.55
CA PRO A 203 13.61 -8.32 19.65
C PRO A 203 14.22 -8.20 21.06
N PHE A 204 15.56 -8.22 21.14
CA PHE A 204 16.33 -8.12 22.40
C PHE A 204 17.00 -6.76 22.57
N SER A 205 16.64 -5.77 21.74
CA SER A 205 17.21 -4.43 21.83
C SER A 205 16.84 -3.80 23.17
N ILE A 206 17.84 -3.29 23.88
CA ILE A 206 17.67 -2.58 25.16
C ILE A 206 16.95 -1.23 25.02
N ASP A 207 16.74 -0.79 23.77
CA ASP A 207 16.08 0.46 23.44
C ASP A 207 14.55 0.36 23.56
N TYR A 208 13.98 -0.82 23.82
CA TYR A 208 12.57 -0.92 24.18
C TYR A 208 12.38 -0.47 25.64
N ASP A 209 11.46 0.48 25.84
CA ASP A 209 11.06 1.02 27.14
C ASP A 209 9.69 0.44 27.54
N ASP A 210 9.55 0.17 28.84
CA ASP A 210 8.36 -0.42 29.44
C ASP A 210 7.46 0.53 30.22
N GLY A 211 7.92 1.75 30.50
CA GLY A 211 7.26 2.65 31.45
C GLY A 211 6.65 3.91 30.85
N SER A 212 6.30 3.93 29.56
CA SER A 212 5.93 5.19 28.93
C SER A 212 4.50 5.65 29.25
N GLU A 213 4.38 6.89 29.73
CA GLU A 213 3.11 7.60 29.89
C GLU A 213 2.69 8.39 28.63
N LEU A 214 3.41 8.22 27.52
CA LEU A 214 3.17 8.91 26.25
C LEU A 214 3.07 7.91 25.10
N SER A 215 1.98 8.03 24.34
CA SER A 215 1.76 7.22 23.13
C SER A 215 1.61 8.09 21.89
N THR A 216 1.99 7.51 20.75
CA THR A 216 1.94 8.16 19.44
C THR A 216 1.33 7.28 18.38
N PHE A 217 0.21 6.59 18.68
CA PHE A 217 -0.49 5.74 17.71
C PHE A 217 -0.49 6.30 16.28
N GLY A 218 0.11 5.55 15.34
CA GLY A 218 0.20 5.93 13.93
C GLY A 218 1.20 7.04 13.65
N SER A 219 2.18 7.26 14.53
CA SER A 219 3.14 8.36 14.46
C SER A 219 4.48 8.03 15.12
N PRO A 220 5.58 8.69 14.72
CA PRO A 220 6.89 8.47 15.33
C PRO A 220 6.91 8.63 16.86
N ASN A 221 7.49 7.65 17.56
CA ASN A 221 7.62 7.64 19.02
C ASN A 221 8.27 8.91 19.59
N GLN A 222 7.77 9.36 20.75
CA GLN A 222 8.25 10.56 21.43
C GLN A 222 9.11 10.24 22.67
N TRP A 223 10.44 10.13 22.48
CA TRP A 223 11.45 10.11 23.56
C TRP A 223 12.63 11.10 23.30
N GLY A 224 12.36 12.16 22.54
CA GLY A 224 13.38 12.92 21.80
C GLY A 224 13.15 12.92 20.28
N GLN A 225 11.93 12.52 19.88
CA GLN A 225 11.43 12.32 18.51
C GLN A 225 12.22 11.27 17.72
N GLN A 226 11.56 10.13 17.48
CA GLN A 226 12.06 9.07 16.63
C GLN A 226 12.36 9.59 15.21
N ASN A 227 13.58 9.36 14.72
CA ASN A 227 14.04 9.87 13.45
C ASN A 227 13.99 8.77 12.36
N PHE A 228 13.05 8.94 11.44
CA PHE A 228 12.87 8.07 10.27
C PHE A 228 13.68 8.50 9.05
N GLY A 229 14.41 9.62 9.12
CA GLY A 229 15.09 10.22 7.97
C GLY A 229 16.04 9.26 7.25
N GLY A 230 16.70 8.34 7.98
CA GLY A 230 17.57 7.30 7.40
C GLY A 230 16.82 6.21 6.63
N LEU A 231 15.57 5.90 7.00
CA LEU A 231 14.71 4.94 6.31
C LEU A 231 13.91 5.59 5.19
N ARG A 232 13.51 6.85 5.39
CA ARG A 232 12.78 7.66 4.40
C ARG A 232 13.74 8.40 3.47
N THR A 233 15.03 8.04 3.44
CA THR A 233 15.94 8.54 2.41
C THR A 233 15.53 7.95 1.07
N LEU A 234 15.05 8.81 0.19
CA LEU A 234 14.64 8.46 -1.16
C LEU A 234 15.88 8.20 -2.02
N ASN A 235 16.50 7.04 -1.83
CA ASN A 235 17.59 6.59 -2.69
C ASN A 235 17.43 5.11 -3.09
N PRO A 236 17.04 4.81 -4.34
CA PRO A 236 16.74 5.80 -5.39
C PRO A 236 15.49 6.64 -5.03
N PRO A 237 15.38 7.87 -5.58
CA PRO A 237 14.23 8.72 -5.29
C PRO A 237 12.93 8.03 -5.67
N PHE A 238 11.82 8.42 -5.03
CA PHE A 238 10.49 7.93 -5.37
C PHE A 238 10.31 7.88 -6.89
N SER A 239 9.92 6.71 -7.36
CA SER A 239 9.57 6.53 -8.76
C SER A 239 8.22 7.17 -8.98
N THR A 240 8.15 8.12 -9.91
CA THR A 240 6.87 8.67 -10.38
C THR A 240 6.77 8.41 -11.86
N LEU A 241 5.55 8.25 -12.36
CA LEU A 241 5.25 8.28 -13.79
C LEU A 241 4.25 9.39 -14.03
N THR A 242 4.39 10.10 -15.13
CA THR A 242 3.43 11.12 -15.56
C THR A 242 3.16 10.97 -17.03
N LEU A 243 1.91 10.68 -17.39
CA LEU A 243 1.46 10.55 -18.76
C LEU A 243 1.32 11.95 -19.37
N LEU A 244 2.04 12.18 -20.47
CA LEU A 244 2.06 13.48 -21.16
C LEU A 244 1.15 13.48 -22.39
N SER A 245 0.97 12.32 -23.03
CA SER A 245 0.06 12.13 -24.16
C SER A 245 -0.18 10.64 -24.42
N PRO A 246 -1.37 10.20 -24.83
CA PRO A 246 -2.63 10.96 -24.84
C PRO A 246 -3.05 11.37 -23.43
N ASN A 247 -3.47 12.62 -23.26
CA ASN A 247 -3.88 13.14 -21.95
C ASN A 247 -5.28 13.78 -21.97
N GLY A 248 -5.97 13.71 -23.11
CA GLY A 248 -7.38 14.02 -23.26
C GLY A 248 -7.70 15.02 -24.36
N ALA A 249 -8.96 14.97 -24.81
CA ALA A 249 -9.53 15.73 -25.92
C ALA A 249 -8.86 15.52 -27.30
N GLU A 250 -7.83 14.67 -27.41
CA GLU A 250 -7.28 14.31 -28.71
C GLU A 250 -8.28 13.50 -29.55
N ILE A 251 -8.10 13.55 -30.87
CA ILE A 251 -8.91 12.79 -31.81
C ILE A 251 -7.96 12.01 -32.72
N PHE A 252 -7.95 10.68 -32.58
CA PHE A 252 -7.10 9.79 -33.35
C PHE A 252 -7.89 9.02 -34.39
N LYS A 253 -7.33 8.93 -35.59
CA LYS A 253 -7.83 8.00 -36.61
C LYS A 253 -7.39 6.58 -36.27
N SER A 254 -8.32 5.64 -36.31
CA SER A 254 -8.06 4.23 -36.09
C SER A 254 -6.96 3.68 -37.00
N GLY A 255 -6.14 2.76 -36.50
CA GLY A 255 -5.05 2.13 -37.24
C GLY A 255 -3.80 2.99 -37.46
N ARG A 256 -3.79 4.26 -37.04
CA ARG A 256 -2.57 5.08 -37.05
C ARG A 256 -1.64 4.67 -35.90
N ILE A 257 -0.37 5.04 -36.05
CA ILE A 257 0.59 4.98 -34.95
C ILE A 257 0.58 6.35 -34.27
N VAL A 258 0.41 6.34 -32.96
CA VAL A 258 0.43 7.51 -32.07
C VAL A 258 1.49 7.27 -31.01
N GLU A 259 2.21 8.31 -30.63
CA GLU A 259 3.20 8.23 -29.56
C GLU A 259 2.51 8.41 -28.20
N VAL A 260 2.57 7.39 -27.34
CA VAL A 260 2.29 7.51 -25.92
C VAL A 260 3.55 8.05 -25.25
N LYS A 261 3.49 9.19 -24.57
CA LYS A 261 4.64 9.89 -23.99
C LYS A 261 4.47 10.03 -22.49
N TRP A 262 5.57 9.89 -21.76
CA TRP A 262 5.56 10.08 -20.32
C TRP A 262 6.89 10.64 -19.81
N SER A 263 6.85 11.26 -18.64
CA SER A 263 8.03 11.56 -17.83
C SER A 263 8.07 10.66 -16.59
N HIS A 264 9.24 10.55 -15.97
CA HIS A 264 9.39 9.83 -14.71
C HIS A 264 10.46 10.47 -13.82
N THR A 265 10.36 10.22 -12.52
CA THR A 265 11.48 10.35 -11.57
C THR A 265 11.84 8.99 -11.01
N GLY A 266 12.96 8.88 -10.30
CA GLY A 266 13.32 7.62 -9.64
C GLY A 266 13.75 6.51 -10.60
N THR A 267 13.65 5.27 -10.12
CA THR A 267 14.02 4.08 -10.90
C THR A 267 12.76 3.44 -11.50
N VAL A 268 12.54 3.70 -12.78
CA VAL A 268 11.52 3.00 -13.59
C VAL A 268 12.24 2.36 -14.77
N ASN A 269 12.47 1.05 -14.71
CA ASN A 269 13.20 0.35 -15.77
C ASN A 269 12.30 -0.02 -16.94
N LYS A 270 11.04 -0.35 -16.65
CA LYS A 270 10.06 -0.82 -17.62
C LYS A 270 8.69 -0.25 -17.30
N VAL A 271 7.90 -0.02 -18.35
CA VAL A 271 6.56 0.56 -18.27
C VAL A 271 5.56 -0.37 -18.93
N ASN A 272 4.40 -0.55 -18.31
CA ASN A 272 3.23 -1.16 -18.92
C ASN A 272 2.34 -0.06 -19.48
N VAL A 273 1.77 -0.30 -20.65
CA VAL A 273 0.80 0.60 -21.29
C VAL A 273 -0.51 -0.16 -21.43
N GLU A 274 -1.60 0.44 -20.98
CA GLU A 274 -2.95 -0.11 -21.04
C GLU A 274 -3.89 0.89 -21.70
N PHE A 275 -4.88 0.35 -22.40
CA PHE A 275 -5.87 1.12 -23.16
C PHE A 275 -7.27 0.76 -22.71
N SER A 276 -8.11 1.78 -22.49
CA SER A 276 -9.53 1.63 -22.24
C SER A 276 -10.32 2.31 -23.37
N GLN A 277 -11.44 1.71 -23.77
CA GLN A 277 -12.39 2.25 -24.75
C GLN A 277 -13.73 2.65 -24.13
N ASP A 278 -13.85 2.54 -22.80
CA ASP A 278 -15.10 2.63 -22.03
C ASP A 278 -14.92 3.45 -20.74
N ALA A 279 -14.20 4.56 -20.83
CA ALA A 279 -13.94 5.51 -19.75
C ALA A 279 -13.35 4.86 -18.48
N GLY A 280 -12.51 3.83 -18.65
CA GLY A 280 -11.79 3.16 -17.58
C GLY A 280 -12.53 1.99 -16.92
N ALA A 281 -13.71 1.60 -17.44
CA ALA A 281 -14.43 0.44 -16.91
C ALA A 281 -13.71 -0.88 -17.22
N THR A 282 -13.07 -0.99 -18.37
CA THR A 282 -12.18 -2.10 -18.72
C THR A 282 -10.86 -1.60 -19.30
N TRP A 283 -9.79 -2.35 -19.03
CA TRP A 283 -8.43 -2.04 -19.49
C TRP A 283 -7.86 -3.23 -20.26
N ALA A 284 -7.34 -2.96 -21.45
CA ALA A 284 -6.65 -3.92 -22.29
C ALA A 284 -5.15 -3.60 -22.33
N ALA A 285 -4.31 -4.61 -22.08
CA ALA A 285 -2.87 -4.46 -22.21
C ALA A 285 -2.46 -4.17 -23.66
N VAL A 286 -1.60 -3.16 -23.85
CA VAL A 286 -0.99 -2.86 -25.14
C VAL A 286 0.27 -3.72 -25.29
N TYR A 287 0.40 -4.41 -26.42
CA TYR A 287 1.51 -5.31 -26.69
C TYR A 287 2.63 -4.65 -27.53
N PRO A 288 3.91 -4.90 -27.20
CA PRO A 288 4.39 -5.77 -26.12
C PRO A 288 4.29 -5.12 -24.72
N PRO A 289 3.99 -5.89 -23.66
CA PRO A 289 4.01 -5.39 -22.29
C PRO A 289 5.46 -5.21 -21.80
N ASN A 290 5.62 -4.52 -20.67
CA ASN A 290 6.92 -4.28 -20.01
C ASN A 290 7.96 -3.64 -20.95
N VAL A 291 7.56 -2.58 -21.65
CA VAL A 291 8.46 -1.86 -22.56
C VAL A 291 9.58 -1.19 -21.79
N GLY A 292 10.77 -1.11 -22.39
CA GLY A 292 11.86 -0.33 -21.82
C GLY A 292 11.44 1.11 -21.61
N ASN A 293 11.86 1.73 -20.51
CA ASN A 293 11.48 3.10 -20.21
C ASN A 293 12.29 4.11 -21.05
N GLU A 294 11.81 4.37 -22.26
CA GLU A 294 12.38 5.37 -23.18
C GLU A 294 11.65 6.72 -23.11
N GLY A 295 10.65 6.87 -22.22
CA GLY A 295 9.77 8.05 -22.14
C GLY A 295 8.75 8.16 -23.27
N VAL A 296 8.75 7.20 -24.20
CA VAL A 296 7.84 7.15 -25.36
C VAL A 296 7.57 5.71 -25.78
N TYR A 297 6.36 5.46 -26.27
CA TYR A 297 5.95 4.20 -26.87
C TYR A 297 5.13 4.45 -28.14
N SER A 298 5.46 3.73 -29.21
CA SER A 298 4.71 3.78 -30.48
C SER A 298 3.46 2.90 -30.41
N TRP A 299 2.32 3.49 -30.06
CA TRP A 299 1.05 2.79 -29.94
C TRP A 299 0.31 2.72 -31.28
N GLN A 300 -0.02 1.51 -31.72
CA GLN A 300 -0.92 1.30 -32.86
C GLN A 300 -2.37 1.40 -32.38
N VAL A 301 -3.05 2.48 -32.79
CA VAL A 301 -4.44 2.76 -32.43
C VAL A 301 -5.34 1.62 -32.92
N PRO A 302 -6.14 0.97 -32.07
CA PRO A 302 -7.06 -0.09 -32.47
C PRO A 302 -8.07 0.34 -33.54
N GLN A 303 -8.58 -0.64 -34.28
CA GLN A 303 -9.63 -0.43 -35.29
C GLN A 303 -11.01 -0.36 -34.63
N ILE A 304 -11.30 0.75 -33.94
CA ILE A 304 -12.57 0.98 -33.21
C ILE A 304 -13.13 2.39 -33.43
N ASP A 305 -14.37 2.60 -33.01
CA ASP A 305 -15.01 3.91 -32.82
C ASP A 305 -15.39 4.08 -31.35
N SER A 306 -14.82 5.08 -30.66
CA SER A 306 -15.18 5.43 -29.27
C SER A 306 -14.75 6.86 -28.95
N ASP A 307 -15.61 7.61 -28.26
CA ASP A 307 -15.32 8.95 -27.72
C ASP A 307 -14.86 8.93 -26.25
N SER A 308 -14.74 7.72 -25.68
CA SER A 308 -14.52 7.48 -24.26
C SER A 308 -13.21 6.72 -24.00
N CYS A 309 -12.18 7.01 -24.79
CA CYS A 309 -10.89 6.31 -24.70
C CYS A 309 -9.98 6.91 -23.62
N LEU A 310 -9.19 6.06 -22.96
CA LEU A 310 -8.14 6.46 -22.01
C LEU A 310 -6.87 5.60 -22.20
N ILE A 311 -5.72 6.15 -21.81
CA ILE A 311 -4.45 5.42 -21.67
C ILE A 311 -4.04 5.45 -20.20
N ARG A 312 -3.50 4.33 -19.72
CA ARG A 312 -2.83 4.22 -18.42
C ARG A 312 -1.42 3.68 -18.62
N ILE A 313 -0.47 4.25 -17.90
CA ILE A 313 0.90 3.75 -17.82
C ILE A 313 1.21 3.33 -16.39
N SER A 314 1.96 2.26 -16.18
CA SER A 314 2.40 1.84 -14.85
C SER A 314 3.83 1.32 -14.86
N ASN A 315 4.54 1.45 -13.75
CA ASN A 315 5.85 0.83 -13.60
C ASN A 315 5.65 -0.69 -13.57
N ALA A 316 6.38 -1.40 -14.43
CA ALA A 316 6.25 -2.84 -14.56
C ALA A 316 6.67 -3.61 -13.30
N ALA A 317 7.51 -3.01 -12.45
CA ALA A 317 7.95 -3.60 -11.19
C ALA A 317 7.06 -3.22 -10.01
N ASP A 318 6.24 -2.17 -10.15
CA ASP A 318 5.41 -1.61 -9.08
C ASP A 318 4.19 -0.93 -9.71
N SER A 319 3.04 -1.60 -9.63
CA SER A 319 1.80 -1.11 -10.23
C SER A 319 1.19 0.10 -9.50
N LEU A 320 1.68 0.47 -8.31
CA LEU A 320 1.24 1.66 -7.58
C LEU A 320 1.85 2.94 -8.15
N VAL A 321 2.97 2.84 -8.87
CA VAL A 321 3.52 3.93 -9.67
C VAL A 321 2.89 3.90 -11.05
N TYR A 322 1.80 4.63 -11.21
CA TYR A 322 1.07 4.71 -12.47
C TYR A 322 0.54 6.12 -12.73
N ASP A 323 0.12 6.37 -13.96
CA ASP A 323 -0.63 7.56 -14.32
C ASP A 323 -1.65 7.23 -15.41
N THR A 324 -2.75 7.97 -15.45
CA THR A 324 -3.86 7.79 -16.40
C THR A 324 -4.18 9.10 -17.09
N SER A 325 -4.66 9.06 -18.33
CA SER A 325 -5.08 10.28 -19.05
C SER A 325 -6.04 11.13 -18.19
N ASP A 326 -5.77 12.44 -18.11
CA ASP A 326 -6.56 13.39 -17.31
C ASP A 326 -8.02 13.51 -17.78
N SER A 327 -8.26 13.28 -19.07
CA SER A 327 -9.61 13.18 -19.63
C SER A 327 -9.67 12.24 -20.83
N VAL A 328 -10.90 11.93 -21.26
CA VAL A 328 -11.13 11.05 -22.41
C VAL A 328 -10.64 11.68 -23.72
N PHE A 329 -10.14 10.84 -24.62
CA PHE A 329 -9.90 11.17 -26.02
C PHE A 329 -10.77 10.31 -26.93
N SER A 330 -10.87 10.67 -28.21
CA SER A 330 -11.70 9.96 -29.17
C SER A 330 -10.86 9.21 -30.22
N VAL A 331 -11.30 8.01 -30.57
CA VAL A 331 -10.80 7.22 -31.69
C VAL A 331 -11.94 7.04 -32.68
N TYR A 332 -11.69 7.30 -33.95
CA TYR A 332 -12.68 7.11 -35.00
C TYR A 332 -12.14 6.29 -36.17
N GLN A 333 -13.00 5.44 -36.73
CA GLN A 333 -12.82 4.79 -38.00
C GLN A 333 -13.19 5.75 -39.13
N CYS A 334 -12.45 5.65 -40.22
CA CYS A 334 -12.81 6.30 -41.47
C CYS A 334 -13.85 5.46 -42.20
N ASN A 335 -15.06 5.45 -41.65
CA ASN A 335 -16.22 4.79 -42.22
C ASN A 335 -17.42 5.74 -42.17
N LEU A 336 -17.24 6.92 -42.76
CA LEU A 336 -18.29 7.93 -42.80
C LEU A 336 -19.24 7.60 -43.95
N ALA A 337 -20.53 7.45 -43.63
CA ALA A 337 -21.55 7.28 -44.65
C ALA A 337 -21.54 8.51 -45.59
N GLY A 338 -21.23 8.28 -46.87
CA GLY A 338 -21.14 9.34 -47.88
C GLY A 338 -19.73 9.86 -48.16
N ASP A 339 -18.70 9.37 -47.46
CA ASP A 339 -17.31 9.55 -47.89
C ASP A 339 -17.03 8.57 -49.05
N VAL A 340 -17.17 9.09 -50.27
CA VAL A 340 -16.99 8.32 -51.51
C VAL A 340 -15.53 8.35 -51.94
N SER A 341 -14.78 9.38 -51.55
CA SER A 341 -13.37 9.55 -51.87
C SER A 341 -12.45 8.67 -50.99
N GLY A 342 -12.91 8.28 -49.81
CA GLY A 342 -12.14 7.56 -48.81
C GLY A 342 -11.13 8.45 -48.06
N ASP A 343 -11.33 9.77 -48.06
CA ASP A 343 -10.43 10.75 -47.46
C ASP A 343 -10.77 11.08 -45.98
N CYS A 344 -11.85 10.50 -45.46
CA CYS A 344 -12.39 10.68 -44.12
C CYS A 344 -13.04 12.05 -43.86
N VAL A 345 -13.47 12.74 -44.90
CA VAL A 345 -14.17 14.01 -44.80
C VAL A 345 -15.34 14.00 -45.78
N VAL A 346 -16.58 13.98 -45.29
CA VAL A 346 -17.74 14.15 -46.18
C VAL A 346 -17.82 15.60 -46.65
N ASN A 347 -17.41 15.86 -47.89
CA ASN A 347 -17.36 17.19 -48.47
C ASN A 347 -17.83 17.22 -49.94
N PHE A 348 -17.56 18.33 -50.64
CA PHE A 348 -18.02 18.51 -52.03
C PHE A 348 -17.33 17.55 -53.00
N GLU A 349 -16.11 17.10 -52.72
CA GLU A 349 -15.40 16.10 -53.50
C GLU A 349 -16.18 14.78 -53.54
N ASP A 350 -16.69 14.31 -52.41
CA ASP A 350 -17.53 13.11 -52.36
C ASP A 350 -18.83 13.28 -53.14
N PHE A 351 -19.45 14.47 -53.03
CA PHE A 351 -20.63 14.79 -53.80
C PHE A 351 -20.35 14.77 -55.31
N VAL A 352 -19.20 15.30 -55.74
CA VAL A 352 -18.78 15.28 -57.15
C VAL A 352 -18.51 13.85 -57.60
N LEU A 353 -17.83 13.02 -56.81
CA LEU A 353 -17.59 11.61 -57.13
C LEU A 353 -18.92 10.85 -57.24
N LEU A 354 -19.84 11.03 -56.29
CA LEU A 354 -21.18 10.44 -56.32
C LEU A 354 -21.96 10.90 -57.56
N ALA A 355 -22.03 12.20 -57.84
CA ALA A 355 -22.74 12.75 -58.99
C ALA A 355 -22.10 12.32 -60.33
N SER A 356 -20.77 12.19 -60.37
CA SER A 356 -20.05 11.72 -61.55
C SER A 356 -20.39 10.28 -61.91
N SER A 357 -20.78 9.46 -60.92
CA SER A 357 -21.26 8.09 -61.13
C SER A 357 -22.72 8.04 -61.61
N TRP A 358 -23.57 8.99 -61.18
CA TRP A 358 -24.99 9.07 -61.57
C TRP A 358 -25.21 9.55 -63.01
N LEU A 359 -24.25 10.28 -63.58
CA LEU A 359 -24.36 10.88 -64.90
C LEU A 359 -23.72 10.05 -66.02
N GLN A 360 -23.23 8.83 -65.74
CA GLN A 360 -22.59 8.00 -66.77
C GLN A 360 -23.59 7.18 -67.60
N CYS A 361 -24.83 7.03 -67.13
CA CYS A 361 -25.84 6.18 -67.78
C CYS A 361 -27.12 6.97 -68.03
N ALA A 362 -27.22 7.59 -69.22
CA ALA A 362 -28.43 8.25 -69.70
C ALA A 362 -29.39 7.28 -70.42
N ASN A 363 -28.96 6.05 -70.68
CA ASN A 363 -29.71 5.04 -71.41
C ASN A 363 -30.00 3.82 -70.52
N PRO A 364 -31.27 3.58 -70.13
CA PRO A 364 -31.64 2.45 -69.28
C PRO A 364 -31.54 1.06 -69.95
N TYR A 365 -31.11 0.99 -71.23
CA TYR A 365 -30.92 -0.26 -71.96
C TYR A 365 -29.46 -0.53 -72.36
N ASP A 366 -28.49 0.25 -71.84
CA ASP A 366 -27.07 0.02 -72.13
C ASP A 366 -26.52 -1.18 -71.33
N PRO A 367 -26.13 -2.30 -71.98
CA PRO A 367 -25.61 -3.48 -71.30
C PRO A 367 -24.15 -3.33 -70.88
N THR A 368 -23.57 -2.13 -70.90
CA THR A 368 -22.24 -1.81 -70.37
C THR A 368 -22.30 -0.94 -69.10
N CYS A 369 -23.50 -0.44 -68.77
CA CYS A 369 -23.80 0.21 -67.50
C CYS A 369 -24.11 -0.86 -66.44
N TRP A 370 -23.13 -1.16 -65.57
CA TRP A 370 -23.29 -2.03 -64.41
C TRP A 370 -22.68 -1.38 -63.19
#